data_AF-A5EW38-F1
#
_entry.id   AF-A5EW38-F1
#
_cell.length_a   1.000
_cell.length_b   1.000
_cell.length_c   1.000
_cell.angle_alpha   90.00
_cell.angle_beta   90.00
_cell.angle_gamma   90.00
#
_symmetry.space_group_name_H-M   'P 1'
#
loop_
_entity.id
_entity.type
_entity.pdbx_description
1 polymer ?
#
loop_
_entity_poly.entity_id
_entity_poly.type
_entity_poly.pdbx_seq_one_letter_code
_entity_poly.pdbx_strand_id
1 'polypeptide(L)'
;MLVKPAFFLGSLIVRFIRVGWRIVVMMLFAGCAHRSPLSTQETVAEEKPRQLLTASDARFDFELQPPVYAQEDACILLEERPHWRLALQEAQTNWKVKPWFVLAFMHQESRFDPRALSKSMAYGYAQAKDDTWDWYMMKTGRYDSVRDRFDDAVDFMGFYVNRNRDRNHVAINDVKNQYLAYHEGMGGFESGSYLAKPWLLAVSDKVVNRAHMYREQLRRCPL
;
A
#
# COMPACT_ATOMS: atom_id res chain seq x y z
N MET A 1 17.17 -46.73 -24.65
CA MET A 1 16.53 -48.01 -25.05
C MET A 1 15.63 -48.47 -23.91
N LEU A 2 14.40 -48.88 -24.23
CA LEU A 2 13.30 -49.24 -23.33
C LEU A 2 13.66 -50.40 -22.38
N VAL A 3 13.09 -50.42 -21.17
CA VAL A 3 12.25 -51.52 -20.62
C VAL A 3 11.37 -50.96 -19.46
N LYS A 4 10.05 -51.22 -19.50
CA LYS A 4 9.09 -51.13 -18.36
C LYS A 4 9.01 -52.49 -17.64
N PRO A 5 8.47 -52.55 -16.42
CA PRO A 5 7.15 -53.22 -16.31
C PRO A 5 6.17 -52.55 -15.33
N ALA A 6 4.89 -52.90 -15.52
CA ALA A 6 3.70 -52.53 -14.74
C ALA A 6 3.52 -53.40 -13.49
N PHE A 7 2.57 -53.08 -12.59
CA PHE A 7 1.51 -53.99 -12.08
C PHE A 7 0.54 -53.26 -11.10
N PHE A 8 -0.77 -53.32 -11.42
CA PHE A 8 -1.99 -53.50 -10.58
C PHE A 8 -2.32 -52.54 -9.40
N LEU A 9 -3.55 -52.34 -8.91
CA LEU A 9 -4.97 -52.40 -9.32
C LEU A 9 -5.74 -52.07 -8.01
N GLY A 10 -6.79 -51.24 -8.02
CA GLY A 10 -7.61 -51.06 -6.81
C GLY A 10 -8.48 -49.80 -6.77
N SER A 11 -9.61 -49.84 -7.46
CA SER A 11 -10.76 -48.95 -7.18
C SER A 11 -11.60 -49.55 -6.04
N LEU A 12 -12.06 -48.71 -5.11
CA LEU A 12 -13.29 -48.95 -4.38
C LEU A 12 -14.07 -47.65 -4.21
N ILE A 13 -15.39 -47.83 -4.31
CA ILE A 13 -16.42 -46.90 -4.72
C ILE A 13 -17.45 -46.88 -3.57
N VAL A 14 -17.97 -45.69 -3.24
CA VAL A 14 -19.35 -45.42 -2.76
C VAL A 14 -19.64 -45.80 -1.27
N ARG A 15 -20.45 -45.10 -0.46
CA ARG A 15 -21.67 -44.28 -0.65
C ARG A 15 -21.92 -43.33 0.53
N PHE A 16 -22.70 -42.29 0.23
CA PHE A 16 -23.43 -41.41 1.14
C PHE A 16 -24.34 -42.15 2.14
N ILE A 17 -24.49 -41.56 3.34
CA ILE A 17 -25.66 -41.76 4.21
C ILE A 17 -26.18 -40.39 4.66
N ARG A 18 -27.44 -40.12 4.31
CA ARG A 18 -28.29 -39.04 4.83
C ARG A 18 -29.36 -39.73 5.67
N VAL A 19 -29.53 -39.38 6.94
CA VAL A 19 -30.74 -39.68 7.70
C VAL A 19 -31.00 -38.51 8.66
N GLY A 20 -32.12 -37.83 8.49
CA GLY A 20 -32.71 -36.99 9.53
C GLY A 20 -33.79 -37.78 10.27
N TRP A 21 -34.21 -37.31 11.44
CA TRP A 21 -35.56 -37.44 11.99
C TRP A 21 -35.77 -36.40 13.09
N ARG A 22 -36.96 -35.78 13.07
CA ARG A 22 -37.50 -34.90 14.11
C ARG A 22 -38.13 -35.75 15.21
N ILE A 23 -37.95 -35.38 16.48
CA ILE A 23 -38.89 -35.68 17.56
C ILE A 23 -39.11 -34.38 18.35
N VAL A 24 -40.37 -34.00 18.46
CA VAL A 24 -40.89 -32.94 19.32
C VAL A 24 -41.16 -33.56 20.69
N VAL A 25 -40.62 -32.99 21.77
CA VAL A 25 -41.17 -33.15 23.11
C VAL A 25 -41.35 -31.76 23.70
N MET A 26 -42.62 -31.44 23.92
CA MET A 26 -43.12 -30.28 24.62
C MET A 26 -43.30 -30.69 26.08
N MET A 27 -42.54 -30.07 27.00
CA MET A 27 -42.85 -30.08 28.43
C MET A 27 -42.86 -28.65 28.93
N LEU A 28 -44.05 -28.23 29.35
CA LEU A 28 -44.32 -27.04 30.15
C LEU A 28 -43.91 -27.32 31.60
N PHE A 29 -43.05 -26.49 32.19
CA PHE A 29 -43.13 -26.16 33.62
C PHE A 29 -42.69 -24.71 33.84
N ALA A 30 -43.52 -24.01 34.61
CA ALA A 30 -43.39 -22.63 35.02
C ALA A 30 -42.24 -22.42 36.01
N GLY A 31 -41.65 -21.22 35.98
CA GLY A 31 -40.68 -20.78 36.98
C GLY A 31 -40.10 -19.42 36.65
N CYS A 32 -40.78 -18.36 37.10
CA CYS A 32 -40.24 -17.00 37.09
C CYS A 32 -39.02 -16.90 38.02
N ALA A 33 -37.90 -16.36 37.51
CA ALA A 33 -36.89 -15.73 38.35
C ALA A 33 -36.19 -14.62 37.55
N HIS A 34 -36.44 -13.38 37.98
CA HIS A 34 -35.73 -12.18 37.58
C HIS A 34 -34.21 -12.34 37.74
N ARG A 35 -33.45 -12.06 36.67
CA ARG A 35 -32.11 -11.46 36.76
C ARG A 35 -31.94 -10.44 35.64
N SER A 36 -31.43 -9.28 36.04
CA SER A 36 -31.22 -8.04 35.29
C SER A 36 -30.39 -8.24 34.02
N PRO A 37 -30.52 -7.34 33.02
CA PRO A 37 -29.67 -7.39 31.83
C PRO A 37 -28.24 -6.97 32.22
N LEU A 38 -27.27 -7.86 32.03
CA LEU A 38 -25.88 -7.44 31.96
C LEU A 38 -25.71 -6.63 30.67
N SER A 39 -25.52 -5.32 30.86
CA SER A 39 -24.98 -4.41 29.87
C SER A 39 -23.61 -4.93 29.43
N THR A 40 -23.55 -5.54 28.24
CA THR A 40 -22.30 -5.65 27.50
C THR A 40 -21.98 -4.26 26.98
N GLN A 41 -21.17 -3.51 27.73
CA GLN A 41 -20.42 -2.39 27.18
C GLN A 41 -19.39 -3.00 26.22
N GLU A 42 -19.76 -3.07 24.93
CA GLU A 42 -18.76 -3.12 23.87
C GLU A 42 -17.93 -1.85 23.97
N THR A 43 -16.67 -2.01 24.34
CA THR A 43 -15.67 -0.95 24.21
C THR A 43 -15.49 -0.69 22.72
N VAL A 44 -16.21 0.31 22.21
CA VAL A 44 -15.98 0.86 20.88
C VAL A 44 -14.56 1.40 20.88
N ALA A 45 -13.67 0.71 20.18
CA ALA A 45 -12.37 1.25 19.84
C ALA A 45 -12.62 2.55 19.07
N GLU A 46 -12.01 3.65 19.54
CA GLU A 46 -12.06 4.96 18.90
C GLU A 46 -11.44 4.86 17.50
N GLU A 47 -12.28 4.65 16.50
CA GLU A 47 -11.88 4.63 15.10
C GLU A 47 -11.57 6.08 14.69
N LYS A 48 -10.27 6.40 14.63
CA LYS A 48 -9.78 7.70 14.15
C LYS A 48 -10.44 8.01 12.80
N PRO A 49 -11.14 9.14 12.61
CA PRO A 49 -11.92 9.35 11.41
C PRO A 49 -11.01 9.49 10.18
N ARG A 50 -10.95 8.44 9.37
CA ARG A 50 -10.38 8.44 8.01
C ARG A 50 -11.14 9.40 7.07
N GLN A 51 -12.28 9.92 7.51
CA GLN A 51 -13.12 10.89 6.79
C GLN A 51 -12.43 12.24 6.50
N LEU A 52 -11.28 12.56 7.09
CA LEU A 52 -10.62 13.85 6.83
C LEU A 52 -9.97 13.96 5.43
N LEU A 53 -9.88 12.86 4.68
CA LEU A 53 -9.20 12.84 3.38
C LEU A 53 -10.05 12.26 2.22
N THR A 54 -11.21 11.66 2.48
CA THR A 54 -11.94 10.86 1.46
C THR A 54 -13.13 11.56 0.82
N ALA A 55 -13.43 12.81 1.16
CA ALA A 55 -14.33 13.63 0.34
C ALA A 55 -13.51 14.33 -0.74
N SER A 56 -14.11 14.59 -1.90
CA SER A 56 -13.59 15.50 -2.93
C SER A 56 -13.33 16.87 -2.30
N ASP A 57 -12.17 17.02 -1.69
CA ASP A 57 -11.77 18.24 -1.05
C ASP A 57 -11.17 19.09 -2.14
N ALA A 58 -11.92 20.11 -2.56
CA ALA A 58 -11.52 21.04 -3.62
C ALA A 58 -10.15 21.71 -3.35
N ARG A 59 -9.57 21.56 -2.15
CA ARG A 59 -8.20 21.93 -1.81
C ARG A 59 -7.13 21.13 -2.57
N PHE A 60 -7.44 19.92 -3.05
CA PHE A 60 -6.51 19.05 -3.76
C PHE A 60 -6.70 19.08 -5.28
N ASP A 61 -7.77 19.70 -5.76
CA ASP A 61 -7.98 19.93 -7.18
C ASP A 61 -7.06 21.06 -7.66
N PHE A 62 -6.35 20.82 -8.77
CA PHE A 62 -5.45 21.79 -9.43
C PHE A 62 -4.17 22.17 -8.68
N GLU A 63 -3.64 21.30 -7.82
CA GLU A 63 -2.31 21.51 -7.27
C GLU A 63 -1.27 21.70 -8.39
N LEU A 64 -0.43 22.73 -8.25
CA LEU A 64 0.68 22.97 -9.17
C LEU A 64 1.93 22.25 -8.67
N GLN A 65 2.75 21.80 -9.63
CA GLN A 65 4.08 21.30 -9.34
C GLN A 65 4.85 22.34 -8.50
N PRO A 66 5.42 21.96 -7.34
CA PRO A 66 6.24 22.86 -6.54
C PRO A 66 7.43 23.39 -7.35
N PRO A 67 7.88 24.63 -7.11
CA PRO A 67 9.08 25.15 -7.75
C PRO A 67 10.33 24.35 -7.31
N VAL A 68 11.37 24.33 -8.15
CA VAL A 68 12.58 23.50 -7.94
C VAL A 68 13.22 23.74 -6.56
N TYR A 69 13.26 24.99 -6.08
CA TYR A 69 13.85 25.28 -4.76
C TYR A 69 13.11 24.57 -3.61
N ALA A 70 11.78 24.48 -3.68
CA ALA A 70 10.98 23.78 -2.67
C ALA A 70 11.16 22.27 -2.80
N GLN A 71 11.32 21.75 -4.02
CA GLN A 71 11.63 20.33 -4.22
C GLN A 71 12.96 19.93 -3.58
N GLU A 72 13.94 20.82 -3.46
CA GLU A 72 15.24 20.52 -2.83
C GLU A 72 15.28 20.78 -1.31
N ASP A 73 14.17 21.25 -0.70
CA ASP A 73 14.06 21.46 0.75
C ASP A 73 12.71 20.95 1.31
N ALA A 74 12.73 19.80 1.98
CA ALA A 74 11.54 19.19 2.57
C ALA A 74 10.89 20.04 3.68
N CYS A 75 11.64 20.91 4.36
CA CYS A 75 11.04 21.81 5.36
C CYS A 75 10.15 22.82 4.67
N ILE A 76 10.67 23.51 3.64
CA ILE A 76 9.92 24.47 2.84
C ILE A 76 8.73 23.79 2.17
N LEU A 77 8.97 22.65 1.52
CA LEU A 77 7.93 21.92 0.79
C LEU A 77 6.73 21.58 1.66
N LEU A 78 6.98 21.13 2.90
CA LEU A 78 5.91 20.70 3.81
C LEU A 78 5.32 21.87 4.60
N GLU A 79 6.09 22.92 4.86
CA GLU A 79 5.57 24.18 5.41
C GLU A 79 4.51 24.78 4.48
N GLU A 80 4.82 24.87 3.19
CA GLU A 80 3.89 25.37 2.16
C GLU A 80 2.70 24.43 1.91
N ARG A 81 2.85 23.13 2.20
CA ARG A 81 1.81 22.11 1.97
C ARG A 81 1.48 21.31 3.23
N PRO A 82 0.71 21.88 4.17
CA PRO A 82 0.41 21.22 5.43
C PRO A 82 -0.31 19.89 5.31
N HIS A 83 -1.12 19.70 4.27
CA HIS A 83 -1.81 18.45 4.02
C HIS A 83 -0.87 17.33 3.55
N TRP A 84 0.26 17.64 2.88
CA TRP A 84 1.29 16.65 2.54
C TRP A 84 1.94 16.07 3.79
N ARG A 85 2.17 16.91 4.80
CA ARG A 85 2.68 16.46 6.12
C ARG A 85 1.74 15.43 6.75
N LEU A 86 0.43 15.71 6.76
CA LEU A 86 -0.57 14.80 7.31
C LEU A 86 -0.61 13.47 6.55
N ALA A 87 -0.61 13.51 5.22
CA ALA A 87 -0.58 12.32 4.37
C ALA A 87 0.67 11.45 4.62
N LEU A 88 1.85 12.08 4.75
CA LEU A 88 3.11 11.38 5.05
C LEU A 88 3.08 10.74 6.45
N GLN A 89 2.52 11.41 7.45
CA GLN A 89 2.34 10.85 8.80
C GLN A 89 1.38 9.65 8.80
N GLU A 90 0.29 9.73 8.03
CA GLU A 90 -0.66 8.63 7.89
C GLU A 90 -0.01 7.42 7.20
N ALA A 91 0.65 7.61 6.06
CA ALA A 91 1.34 6.52 5.39
C ALA A 91 2.48 5.92 6.24
N GLN A 92 3.18 6.74 7.02
CA GLN A 92 4.15 6.24 7.99
C GLN A 92 3.47 5.35 9.06
N THR A 93 2.29 5.72 9.51
CA THR A 93 1.53 4.95 10.49
C THR A 93 1.04 3.63 9.91
N ASN A 94 0.45 3.68 8.71
CA ASN A 94 -0.18 2.55 8.02
C ASN A 94 0.86 1.55 7.49
N TRP A 95 1.93 2.05 6.86
CA TRP A 95 2.85 1.22 6.08
C TRP A 95 4.26 1.13 6.66
N LYS A 96 4.56 1.89 7.71
CA LYS A 96 5.88 2.02 8.36
C LYS A 96 6.98 2.60 7.46
N VAL A 97 6.62 3.13 6.29
CA VAL A 97 7.54 3.90 5.43
C VAL A 97 7.88 5.25 6.08
N LYS A 98 9.08 5.75 5.85
CA LYS A 98 9.49 7.04 6.41
C LYS A 98 9.16 8.19 5.44
N PRO A 99 8.76 9.37 5.92
CA PRO A 99 8.41 10.50 5.05
C PRO A 99 9.51 10.89 4.05
N TRP A 100 10.77 10.94 4.49
CA TRP A 100 11.92 11.23 3.62
C TRP A 100 12.09 10.21 2.49
N PHE A 101 11.68 8.96 2.71
CA PHE A 101 11.72 7.90 1.70
C PHE A 101 10.71 8.22 0.61
N VAL A 102 9.46 8.48 1.02
CA VAL A 102 8.36 8.71 0.08
C VAL A 102 8.59 9.99 -0.74
N LEU A 103 9.08 11.06 -0.10
CA LEU A 103 9.47 12.29 -0.78
C LEU A 103 10.56 12.02 -1.84
N ALA A 104 11.57 11.19 -1.53
CA ALA A 104 12.63 10.87 -2.48
C ALA A 104 12.12 10.09 -3.69
N PHE A 105 11.21 9.14 -3.49
CA PHE A 105 10.55 8.40 -4.56
C PHE A 105 9.72 9.34 -5.42
N MET A 106 8.80 10.10 -4.81
CA MET A 106 7.92 11.01 -5.54
C MET A 106 8.68 12.09 -6.30
N HIS A 107 9.76 12.62 -5.73
CA HIS A 107 10.65 13.51 -6.47
C HIS A 107 11.19 12.81 -7.71
N GLN A 108 11.70 11.58 -7.59
CA GLN A 108 12.26 10.85 -8.71
C GLN A 108 11.21 10.51 -9.79
N GLU A 109 10.02 10.09 -9.38
CA GLU A 109 8.96 9.66 -10.28
C GLU A 109 8.33 10.82 -11.04
N SER A 110 7.89 11.87 -10.35
CA SER A 110 7.10 12.94 -10.98
C SER A 110 7.68 14.34 -10.78
N ARG A 111 8.76 14.51 -10.01
CA ARG A 111 9.20 15.83 -9.52
C ARG A 111 8.05 16.57 -8.83
N PHE A 112 7.21 15.82 -8.12
CA PHE A 112 6.00 16.32 -7.47
C PHE A 112 4.99 17.00 -8.43
N ASP A 113 4.98 16.60 -9.70
CA ASP A 113 3.94 17.04 -10.65
C ASP A 113 2.72 16.11 -10.56
N PRO A 114 1.53 16.60 -10.14
CA PRO A 114 0.31 15.81 -10.12
C PRO A 114 -0.13 15.35 -11.51
N ARG A 115 0.34 15.99 -12.59
CA ARG A 115 -0.08 15.70 -13.97
C ARG A 115 1.01 15.07 -14.81
N ALA A 116 2.09 14.60 -14.18
CA ALA A 116 3.17 13.92 -14.88
C ALA A 116 2.61 12.73 -15.68
N LEU A 117 2.91 12.69 -16.99
CA LEU A 117 2.53 11.60 -17.88
C LEU A 117 3.76 11.12 -18.64
N SER A 118 4.08 9.84 -18.49
CA SER A 118 5.19 9.22 -19.21
C SER A 118 4.76 8.64 -20.56
N LYS A 119 5.75 8.34 -21.41
CA LYS A 119 5.53 7.63 -22.69
C LYS A 119 4.94 6.22 -22.51
N SER A 120 5.06 5.63 -21.32
CA SER A 120 4.53 4.30 -20.99
C SER A 120 3.16 4.35 -20.34
N MET A 121 2.47 5.50 -20.41
CA MET A 121 1.15 5.75 -19.82
C MET A 121 1.12 5.64 -18.30
N ALA A 122 2.25 5.89 -17.65
CA ALA A 122 2.28 6.08 -16.19
C ALA A 122 1.85 7.51 -15.86
N TYR A 123 0.99 7.69 -14.86
CA TYR A 123 0.34 8.98 -14.56
C TYR A 123 0.49 9.40 -13.09
N GLY A 124 0.50 10.71 -12.88
CA GLY A 124 0.38 11.38 -11.60
C GLY A 124 1.65 11.34 -10.75
N TYR A 125 1.50 11.70 -9.47
CA TYR A 125 2.59 11.75 -8.50
C TYR A 125 3.33 10.42 -8.38
N ALA A 126 2.58 9.31 -8.42
CA ALA A 126 3.12 7.98 -8.24
C ALA A 126 3.78 7.39 -9.49
N GLN A 127 3.55 8.00 -10.68
CA GLN A 127 3.86 7.38 -11.97
C GLN A 127 3.41 5.91 -12.03
N ALA A 128 2.16 5.66 -11.62
CA ALA A 128 1.57 4.34 -11.67
C ALA A 128 0.82 4.13 -13.01
N LYS A 129 0.96 2.93 -13.58
CA LYS A 129 0.13 2.45 -14.69
C LYS A 129 -1.28 2.09 -14.20
N ASP A 130 -2.22 2.03 -15.14
CA ASP A 130 -3.62 1.68 -14.86
C ASP A 130 -3.76 0.37 -14.08
N ASP A 131 -3.27 -0.73 -14.64
CA ASP A 131 -3.37 -2.04 -13.99
C ASP A 131 -2.75 -2.08 -12.58
N THR A 132 -1.64 -1.36 -12.36
CA THR A 132 -0.98 -1.30 -11.06
C THR A 132 -1.79 -0.50 -10.04
N TRP A 133 -2.40 0.60 -10.49
CA TRP A 133 -3.26 1.43 -9.64
C TRP A 133 -4.55 0.70 -9.28
N ASP A 134 -5.19 0.06 -10.27
CA ASP A 134 -6.40 -0.73 -10.07
C ASP A 134 -6.17 -1.87 -9.08
N TRP A 135 -5.01 -2.55 -9.20
CA TRP A 135 -4.60 -3.56 -8.22
C TRP A 135 -4.48 -2.98 -6.81
N TYR A 136 -3.89 -1.80 -6.64
CA TYR A 136 -3.83 -1.12 -5.34
C TYR A 136 -5.22 -0.81 -4.80
N MET A 137 -6.11 -0.20 -5.59
CA MET A 137 -7.47 0.15 -5.17
C MET A 137 -8.23 -1.10 -4.73
N MET A 138 -8.15 -2.18 -5.52
CA MET A 138 -8.76 -3.47 -5.17
C MET A 138 -8.20 -4.06 -3.87
N LYS A 139 -6.89 -3.95 -3.64
CA LYS A 139 -6.25 -4.54 -2.45
C LYS A 139 -6.43 -3.74 -1.18
N THR A 140 -6.72 -2.45 -1.30
CA THR A 140 -6.89 -1.54 -0.15
C THR A 140 -8.35 -1.15 0.09
N GLY A 141 -9.25 -1.43 -0.85
CA GLY A 141 -10.65 -1.02 -0.81
C GLY A 141 -10.86 0.48 -1.09
N ARG A 142 -9.84 1.18 -1.60
CA ARG A 142 -9.85 2.63 -1.86
C ARG A 142 -10.23 2.92 -3.31
N TYR A 143 -11.48 2.66 -3.67
CA TYR A 143 -11.96 2.76 -5.06
C TYR A 143 -12.11 4.19 -5.59
N ASP A 144 -12.05 5.18 -4.69
CA ASP A 144 -12.08 6.61 -4.97
C ASP A 144 -10.69 7.24 -5.08
N SER A 145 -9.61 6.45 -4.92
CA SER A 145 -8.24 6.96 -4.97
C SER A 145 -7.83 7.41 -6.37
N VAL A 146 -7.22 8.61 -6.46
CA VAL A 146 -6.80 9.23 -7.72
C VAL A 146 -5.29 9.51 -7.73
N ARG A 147 -4.60 9.23 -8.85
CA ARG A 147 -3.13 9.27 -8.95
C ARG A 147 -2.52 10.66 -8.84
N ASP A 148 -3.30 11.68 -9.15
CA ASP A 148 -2.93 13.08 -9.09
C ASP A 148 -3.25 13.73 -7.76
N ARG A 149 -3.76 12.96 -6.78
CA ARG A 149 -3.87 13.36 -5.39
C ARG A 149 -2.66 12.90 -4.60
N PHE A 150 -2.03 13.83 -3.89
CA PHE A 150 -0.79 13.54 -3.16
C PHE A 150 -0.97 12.48 -2.08
N ASP A 151 -2.06 12.54 -1.32
CA ASP A 151 -2.36 11.63 -0.23
C ASP A 151 -2.57 10.18 -0.70
N ASP A 152 -3.31 9.99 -1.79
CA ASP A 152 -3.49 8.68 -2.42
C ASP A 152 -2.18 8.14 -3.01
N ALA A 153 -1.37 9.00 -3.65
CA ALA A 153 -0.08 8.60 -4.21
C ALA A 153 0.93 8.19 -3.11
N VAL A 154 0.95 8.91 -2.00
CA VAL A 154 1.79 8.58 -0.83
C VAL A 154 1.36 7.26 -0.20
N ASP A 155 0.05 7.01 -0.05
CA ASP A 155 -0.46 5.73 0.47
C ASP A 155 -0.11 4.58 -0.49
N PHE A 156 -0.30 4.77 -1.79
CA PHE A 156 0.11 3.81 -2.83
C PHE A 156 1.59 3.45 -2.74
N MET A 157 2.48 4.44 -2.63
CA MET A 157 3.93 4.20 -2.47
C MET A 157 4.23 3.39 -1.21
N GLY A 158 3.56 3.73 -0.10
CA GLY A 158 3.65 2.98 1.15
C GLY A 158 3.20 1.52 1.01
N PHE A 159 2.03 1.30 0.41
CA PHE A 159 1.49 -0.01 0.08
C PHE A 159 2.47 -0.83 -0.79
N TYR A 160 2.99 -0.24 -1.86
CA TYR A 160 3.86 -0.94 -2.81
C TYR A 160 5.16 -1.43 -2.13
N VAL A 161 5.81 -0.56 -1.36
CA VAL A 161 7.01 -0.90 -0.56
C VAL A 161 6.71 -2.05 0.41
N ASN A 162 5.54 -2.01 1.06
CA ASN A 162 5.09 -3.05 1.96
C ASN A 162 4.92 -4.40 1.23
N ARG A 163 4.37 -4.39 0.02
CA ARG A 163 4.20 -5.60 -0.80
C ARG A 163 5.51 -6.15 -1.31
N ASN A 164 6.45 -5.27 -1.69
CA ASN A 164 7.78 -5.71 -2.07
C ASN A 164 8.55 -6.30 -0.89
N ARG A 165 8.41 -5.76 0.32
CA ARG A 165 8.95 -6.39 1.54
C ARG A 165 8.38 -7.78 1.73
N ASP A 166 7.06 -7.94 1.65
CA ASP A 166 6.41 -9.23 1.89
C ASP A 166 6.80 -10.29 0.86
N ARG A 167 6.94 -9.89 -0.41
CA ARG A 167 7.27 -10.80 -1.51
C ARG A 167 8.77 -11.09 -1.62
N ASN A 168 9.59 -10.05 -1.58
CA ASN A 168 11.02 -10.12 -1.93
C ASN A 168 11.94 -9.92 -0.72
N HIS A 169 11.38 -9.84 0.49
CA HIS A 169 12.13 -9.66 1.75
C HIS A 169 13.03 -8.42 1.80
N VAL A 170 12.78 -7.43 0.94
CA VAL A 170 13.51 -6.16 0.94
C VAL A 170 13.05 -5.32 2.13
N ALA A 171 13.98 -4.89 2.98
CA ALA A 171 13.65 -4.06 4.13
C ALA A 171 12.98 -2.74 3.69
N ILE A 172 12.03 -2.24 4.48
CA ILE A 172 11.28 -1.00 4.16
C ILE A 172 12.22 0.20 3.97
N ASN A 173 13.31 0.24 4.74
CA ASN A 173 14.30 1.32 4.71
C ASN A 173 15.42 1.10 3.68
N ASP A 174 15.41 0.00 2.93
CA ASP A 174 16.35 -0.25 1.84
C ASP A 174 15.90 0.51 0.58
N VAL A 175 16.18 1.82 0.57
CA VAL A 175 15.76 2.75 -0.49
C VAL A 175 16.14 2.24 -1.88
N LYS A 176 17.35 1.72 -2.03
CA LYS A 176 17.89 1.29 -3.33
C LYS A 176 17.07 0.14 -3.89
N ASN A 177 16.95 -0.94 -3.14
CA ASN A 177 16.28 -2.15 -3.61
C ASN A 177 14.77 -1.97 -3.69
N GLN A 178 14.18 -1.16 -2.81
CA GLN A 178 12.77 -0.78 -2.96
C GLN A 178 12.54 0.01 -4.25
N TYR A 179 13.45 0.91 -4.62
CA TYR A 179 13.30 1.71 -5.83
C TYR A 179 13.45 0.86 -7.10
N LEU A 180 14.41 -0.05 -7.11
CA LEU A 180 14.58 -1.01 -8.20
C LEU A 180 13.31 -1.86 -8.40
N ALA A 181 12.68 -2.32 -7.31
CA ALA A 181 11.42 -3.05 -7.37
C ALA A 181 10.23 -2.20 -7.82
N TYR A 182 10.16 -0.95 -7.37
CA TYR A 182 9.13 -0.01 -7.79
C TYR A 182 9.17 0.24 -9.30
N HIS A 183 10.39 0.37 -9.85
CA HIS A 183 10.58 0.61 -11.28
C HIS A 183 10.39 -0.63 -12.15
N GLU A 184 10.97 -1.77 -11.76
CA GLU A 184 10.92 -3.00 -12.58
C GLU A 184 9.62 -3.80 -12.40
N GLY A 185 8.86 -3.49 -11.35
CA GLY A 185 7.88 -4.42 -10.81
C GLY A 185 8.53 -5.45 -9.89
N MET A 186 7.80 -5.91 -8.86
CA MET A 186 8.35 -6.86 -7.88
C MET A 186 8.87 -8.17 -8.50
N GLY A 187 8.21 -8.71 -9.54
CA GLY A 187 8.69 -9.90 -10.25
C GLY A 187 9.89 -9.65 -11.16
N GLY A 188 9.99 -8.45 -11.77
CA GLY A 188 11.17 -8.02 -12.52
C GLY A 188 12.39 -7.89 -11.60
N PHE A 189 12.19 -7.29 -10.42
CA PHE A 189 13.20 -7.24 -9.37
C PHE A 189 13.65 -8.62 -8.90
N GLU A 190 12.70 -9.52 -8.61
CA GLU A 190 12.98 -10.90 -8.20
C GLU A 190 13.83 -11.64 -9.25
N SER A 191 13.55 -11.43 -10.55
CA SER A 191 14.34 -12.00 -11.65
C SER A 191 15.64 -11.24 -11.97
N GLY A 192 15.94 -10.15 -11.26
CA GLY A 192 17.15 -9.36 -11.44
C GLY A 192 17.20 -8.54 -12.73
N SER A 193 16.06 -8.21 -13.35
CA SER A 193 16.01 -7.52 -14.65
C SER A 193 16.73 -6.16 -14.66
N TYR A 194 16.84 -5.51 -13.50
CA TYR A 194 17.58 -4.25 -13.34
C TYR A 194 19.09 -4.37 -13.57
N LEU A 195 19.68 -5.57 -13.45
CA LEU A 195 21.12 -5.78 -13.66
C LEU A 195 21.54 -5.49 -15.10
N ALA A 196 20.62 -5.67 -16.06
CA ALA A 196 20.84 -5.33 -17.46
C ALA A 196 20.66 -3.83 -17.76
N LYS A 197 20.34 -3.01 -16.75
CA LYS A 197 20.03 -1.57 -16.89
C LYS A 197 20.98 -0.73 -16.01
N PRO A 198 22.24 -0.50 -16.44
CA PRO A 198 23.19 0.31 -15.67
C PRO A 198 22.68 1.71 -15.32
N TRP A 199 21.88 2.30 -16.21
CA TRP A 199 21.25 3.59 -15.97
C TRP A 199 20.28 3.55 -14.78
N LEU A 200 19.55 2.45 -14.58
CA LEU A 200 18.58 2.31 -13.49
C LEU A 200 19.29 2.13 -12.15
N LEU A 201 20.41 1.41 -12.13
CA LEU A 201 21.29 1.34 -10.96
C LEU A 201 21.75 2.75 -10.56
N ALA A 202 22.21 3.56 -11.52
CA ALA A 202 22.62 4.93 -11.25
C ALA A 202 21.46 5.83 -10.78
N VAL A 203 20.24 5.63 -11.31
CA VAL A 203 19.05 6.34 -10.81
C VAL A 203 18.73 5.93 -9.38
N SER A 204 18.78 4.64 -9.04
CA SER A 204 18.53 4.16 -7.68
C SER A 204 19.50 4.78 -6.66
N ASP A 205 20.77 4.98 -7.04
CA ASP A 205 21.75 5.68 -6.19
C ASP A 205 21.41 7.16 -6.00
N LYS A 206 20.87 7.83 -7.03
CA LYS A 206 20.36 9.21 -6.89
C LYS A 206 19.18 9.30 -5.93
N VAL A 207 18.30 8.30 -5.93
CA VAL A 207 17.16 8.23 -4.98
C VAL A 207 17.66 8.05 -3.55
N VAL A 208 18.66 7.18 -3.34
CA VAL A 208 19.31 7.01 -2.03
C VAL A 208 19.89 8.33 -1.52
N ASN A 209 20.65 9.04 -2.35
CA ASN A 209 21.23 10.33 -1.97
C ASN A 209 20.17 11.37 -1.60
N ARG A 210 19.08 11.44 -2.36
CA ARG A 210 17.97 12.34 -2.05
C ARG A 210 17.20 11.95 -0.78
N ALA A 211 17.01 10.65 -0.56
CA ALA A 211 16.43 10.14 0.68
C ALA A 211 17.28 10.54 1.90
N HIS A 212 18.61 10.48 1.79
CA HIS A 212 19.52 10.98 2.83
C HIS A 212 19.36 12.48 3.04
N MET A 213 19.33 13.29 1.98
CA MET A 213 19.12 14.74 2.05
C MET A 213 17.82 15.07 2.82
N TYR A 214 16.69 14.52 2.38
CA TYR A 214 15.40 14.77 3.04
C TYR A 214 15.40 14.26 4.49
N ARG A 215 16.07 13.13 4.78
CA ARG A 215 16.17 12.63 6.16
C ARG A 215 16.86 13.61 7.08
N GLU A 216 17.96 14.22 6.65
CA GLU A 216 18.68 15.22 7.45
C GLU A 216 17.89 16.54 7.56
N GLN A 217 17.14 16.93 6.52
CA GLN A 217 16.25 18.10 6.57
C GLN A 217 15.12 17.90 7.59
N LEU A 218 14.41 16.77 7.53
CA LEU A 218 13.29 16.47 8.43
C LEU A 218 13.68 16.30 9.91
N ARG A 219 14.98 16.18 10.23
CA ARG A 219 15.46 16.29 11.62
C ARG A 219 15.33 17.71 12.19
N ARG A 220 15.40 18.73 11.32
CA ARG A 220 15.29 20.14 11.69
C ARG A 220 13.84 20.63 11.70
N CYS A 221 12.98 19.96 10.92
CA CYS A 221 11.55 20.25 10.81
C CYS A 221 10.72 18.96 10.89
N PRO A 222 10.56 18.38 12.09
CA PRO A 222 9.76 17.16 12.25
C PRO A 222 8.32 17.34 11.78
N LEU A 223 7.69 16.24 11.34
CA LEU A 223 6.27 16.22 10.96
C LEU A 223 5.37 16.27 12.19
#